data_AF-A0A6P1NSP1-F1
#
_entry.id   AF-A0A6P1NSP1-F1
#
_cell.length_a   1.000
_cell.length_b   1.000
_cell.length_c   1.000
_cell.angle_alpha   90.00
_cell.angle_beta   90.00
_cell.angle_gamma   90.00
#
_symmetry.space_group_name_H-M   'P 1'
#
loop_
_entity.id
_entity.type
_entity.pdbx_description
1 polymer ?
#
loop_
_entity_poly.entity_id
_entity_poly.type
_entity_poly.pdbx_seq_one_letter_code
_entity_poly.pdbx_strand_id
1 'polypeptide(L)'
;MGPDSQKAGGGSNTGDTSTRLGETPQLVAMKAAAAESPEAAKLLDEWQRHITPLNFAQEELLERLIKGIHDYAEGNSVAYDGQMRALVCALIRFTARYLDQLQSGQRKVPWLRPEKTDLPGEDVLADSLDDALYFAGLNSKAEIANVGGGRVDVLVEFQRCRFAIEVKRELTHHTDDQLVSKYGTQAVQYAATDVTAVFLAVLDYFERQERLDIDAVFWTRQLQLDSLSRNYALTALRVQAHVDSPSASSRRSGYGRVSKPIKRV
;
A
#
# COMPACT_ATOMS: atom_id res chain seq x y z
N MET A 1 50.88 -14.13 -51.36
CA MET A 1 49.81 -13.18 -51.72
C MET A 1 48.60 -13.50 -50.88
N GLY A 2 48.39 -12.76 -49.80
CA GLY A 2 47.17 -12.79 -49.00
C GLY A 2 46.70 -11.34 -48.83
N PRO A 3 45.38 -11.09 -48.83
CA PRO A 3 44.85 -9.83 -48.33
C PRO A 3 43.87 -10.05 -47.16
N ASP A 4 44.23 -9.46 -46.02
CA ASP A 4 43.49 -8.43 -45.28
C ASP A 4 41.95 -8.44 -45.25
N SER A 5 41.46 -8.72 -44.04
CA SER A 5 40.54 -7.94 -43.19
C SER A 5 39.31 -7.21 -43.81
N GLN A 6 38.13 -7.47 -43.22
CA GLN A 6 37.23 -6.41 -42.74
C GLN A 6 36.21 -6.93 -41.70
N LYS A 7 36.16 -6.22 -40.56
CA LYS A 7 35.15 -6.28 -39.49
C LYS A 7 33.92 -5.46 -39.87
N ALA A 8 32.71 -5.91 -39.52
CA ALA A 8 31.53 -5.12 -39.06
C ALA A 8 30.33 -6.09 -38.93
N GLY A 9 29.42 -6.01 -37.97
CA GLY A 9 29.22 -5.05 -36.89
C GLY A 9 28.29 -5.66 -35.86
N GLY A 10 28.49 -5.29 -34.60
CA GLY A 10 27.62 -5.67 -33.50
C GLY A 10 26.27 -4.96 -33.62
N GLY A 11 25.20 -5.74 -33.66
CA GLY A 11 23.88 -5.25 -33.35
C GLY A 11 23.76 -5.07 -31.85
N SER A 12 23.98 -3.85 -31.37
CA SER A 12 23.57 -3.45 -30.03
C SER A 12 22.05 -3.43 -30.01
N ASN A 13 21.45 -4.51 -29.50
CA ASN A 13 20.04 -4.53 -29.16
C ASN A 13 19.87 -3.70 -27.88
N THR A 14 19.81 -2.37 -28.02
CA THR A 14 19.34 -1.48 -26.96
C THR A 14 17.83 -1.67 -26.85
N GLY A 15 17.44 -2.75 -26.19
CA GLY A 15 16.11 -2.88 -25.62
C GLY A 15 15.95 -1.82 -24.56
N ASP A 16 15.60 -0.61 -24.97
CA ASP A 16 15.11 0.43 -24.10
C ASP A 16 13.65 0.09 -23.76
N THR A 17 13.49 -0.88 -22.87
CA THR A 17 12.21 -1.20 -22.21
C THR A 17 12.16 -0.56 -20.83
N SER A 18 12.72 0.66 -20.68
CA SER A 18 12.49 1.50 -19.51
C SER A 18 11.14 2.21 -19.61
N THR A 19 10.06 1.45 -19.78
CA THR A 19 8.71 1.93 -19.41
C THR A 19 8.71 2.02 -17.89
N ARG A 20 9.00 3.21 -17.35
CA ARG A 20 8.98 3.44 -15.91
C ARG A 20 7.56 3.24 -15.40
N LEU A 21 7.48 2.66 -14.23
CA LEU A 21 6.29 2.05 -13.64
C LEU A 21 5.26 3.12 -13.28
N GLY A 22 3.99 2.89 -13.61
CA GLY A 22 2.87 3.77 -13.22
C GLY A 22 2.48 4.87 -14.22
N GLU A 23 2.88 4.76 -15.48
CA GLU A 23 2.37 5.67 -16.51
C GLU A 23 0.90 5.37 -16.82
N THR A 24 0.00 6.18 -16.27
CA THR A 24 -1.41 6.18 -16.70
C THR A 24 -1.48 6.46 -18.21
N PRO A 25 -2.53 6.01 -18.93
CA PRO A 25 -2.72 6.38 -20.34
C PRO A 25 -2.65 7.89 -20.55
N GLN A 26 -3.12 8.69 -19.58
CA GLN A 26 -2.90 10.14 -19.58
C GLN A 26 -1.42 10.50 -19.46
N LEU A 27 -0.64 9.92 -18.55
CA LEU A 27 0.79 10.22 -18.43
C LEU A 27 1.57 9.80 -19.69
N VAL A 28 1.25 8.66 -20.30
CA VAL A 28 1.84 8.24 -21.58
C VAL A 28 1.49 9.25 -22.69
N ALA A 29 0.23 9.63 -22.79
CA ALA A 29 -0.22 10.63 -23.76
C ALA A 29 0.42 12.01 -23.50
N MET A 30 0.56 12.40 -22.24
CA MET A 30 1.24 13.64 -21.85
C MET A 30 2.74 13.58 -22.15
N LYS A 31 3.40 12.43 -21.97
CA LYS A 31 4.80 12.21 -22.35
C LYS A 31 5.00 12.24 -23.86
N ALA A 32 4.12 11.59 -24.61
CA ALA A 32 4.13 11.64 -26.06
C ALA A 32 3.91 13.08 -26.56
N ALA A 33 2.91 13.78 -26.02
CA ALA A 33 2.67 15.18 -26.34
C ALA A 33 3.85 16.09 -25.93
N ALA A 34 4.49 15.82 -24.79
CA ALA A 34 5.67 16.54 -24.32
C ALA A 34 6.89 16.32 -25.22
N ALA A 35 7.03 15.13 -25.82
CA ALA A 35 8.08 14.86 -26.79
C ALA A 35 7.89 15.66 -28.09
N GLU A 36 6.64 15.98 -28.44
CA GLU A 36 6.29 16.69 -29.68
C GLU A 36 6.11 18.20 -29.49
N SER A 37 5.92 18.69 -28.25
CA SER A 37 5.63 20.10 -27.97
C SER A 37 6.35 20.63 -26.71
N PRO A 38 7.13 21.74 -26.83
CA PRO A 38 7.74 22.40 -25.67
C PRO A 38 6.75 22.91 -24.63
N GLU A 39 5.52 23.24 -25.04
CA GLU A 39 4.45 23.67 -24.12
C GLU A 39 3.89 22.49 -23.33
N ALA A 40 3.66 21.36 -23.99
CA ALA A 40 3.27 20.11 -23.31
C ALA A 40 4.37 19.60 -22.38
N ALA A 41 5.65 19.79 -22.74
CA ALA A 41 6.78 19.46 -21.87
C ALA A 41 6.78 20.29 -20.59
N LYS A 42 6.47 21.60 -20.66
CA LYS A 42 6.32 22.46 -19.47
C LYS A 42 5.16 22.01 -18.59
N LEU A 43 4.01 21.69 -19.18
CA LEU A 43 2.83 21.19 -18.44
C LEU A 43 3.10 19.84 -17.77
N LEU A 44 3.80 18.94 -18.45
CA LEU A 44 4.22 17.66 -17.87
C LEU A 44 5.19 17.88 -16.70
N ASP A 45 6.15 18.78 -16.84
CA ASP A 45 7.11 19.12 -15.78
C ASP A 45 6.41 19.77 -14.57
N GLU A 46 5.47 20.69 -14.80
CA GLU A 46 4.63 21.28 -13.74
C GLU A 46 3.78 20.22 -13.05
N TRP A 47 3.13 19.34 -13.80
CA TRP A 47 2.34 18.23 -13.26
C TRP A 47 3.20 17.25 -12.45
N GLN A 48 4.39 16.90 -12.93
CA GLN A 48 5.36 16.08 -12.22
C GLN A 48 5.84 16.75 -10.94
N ARG A 49 6.03 18.08 -10.93
CA ARG A 49 6.35 18.85 -9.72
C ARG A 49 5.22 18.84 -8.69
N HIS A 50 3.97 18.66 -9.13
CA HIS A 50 2.80 18.56 -8.24
C HIS A 50 2.50 17.14 -7.76
N ILE A 51 3.04 16.11 -8.42
CA ILE A 51 2.97 14.73 -7.94
C ILE A 51 4.19 14.44 -7.10
N THR A 52 4.00 14.27 -5.80
CA THR A 52 5.08 13.79 -4.93
C THR A 52 5.49 12.39 -5.37
N PRO A 53 6.68 12.18 -5.96
CA PRO A 53 7.12 10.85 -6.34
C PRO A 53 7.27 9.99 -5.08
N LEU A 54 7.11 8.67 -5.25
CA LEU A 54 7.50 7.74 -4.19
C LEU A 54 9.00 7.89 -3.94
N ASN A 55 9.44 7.75 -2.69
CA ASN A 55 10.87 7.62 -2.43
C ASN A 55 11.35 6.22 -2.83
N PHE A 56 12.67 6.01 -2.87
CA PHE A 56 13.26 4.75 -3.31
C PHE A 56 12.69 3.51 -2.58
N ALA A 57 12.56 3.55 -1.25
CA ALA A 57 12.02 2.43 -0.48
C ALA A 57 10.53 2.17 -0.81
N GLN A 58 9.76 3.22 -1.04
CA GLN A 58 8.35 3.12 -1.45
C GLN A 58 8.20 2.57 -2.88
N GLU A 59 9.12 2.90 -3.79
CA GLU A 59 9.16 2.33 -5.15
C GLU A 59 9.51 0.84 -5.10
N GLU A 60 10.53 0.44 -4.35
CA GLU A 60 10.88 -0.97 -4.16
C GLU A 60 9.72 -1.76 -3.53
N LEU A 61 9.06 -1.17 -2.54
CA LEU A 61 7.85 -1.74 -1.92
C LEU A 61 6.73 -1.93 -2.95
N LEU A 62 6.44 -0.92 -3.77
CA LEU A 62 5.44 -1.01 -4.83
C LEU A 62 5.75 -2.17 -5.77
N GLU A 63 6.98 -2.29 -6.25
CA GLU A 63 7.38 -3.36 -7.16
C GLU A 63 7.27 -4.74 -6.51
N ARG A 64 7.70 -4.86 -5.25
CA ARG A 64 7.56 -6.10 -4.49
C ARG A 64 6.11 -6.53 -4.35
N LEU A 65 5.20 -5.60 -4.02
CA LEU A 65 3.79 -5.91 -3.85
C LEU A 65 3.13 -6.30 -5.17
N ILE A 66 3.39 -5.57 -6.25
CA ILE A 66 2.84 -5.88 -7.58
C ILE A 66 3.35 -7.22 -8.08
N LYS A 67 4.66 -7.50 -7.92
CA LYS A 67 5.21 -8.81 -8.24
C LYS A 67 4.50 -9.91 -7.44
N GLY A 68 4.33 -9.73 -6.13
CA GLY A 68 3.60 -10.67 -5.29
C GLY A 68 2.15 -10.89 -5.74
N ILE A 69 1.47 -9.83 -6.19
CA ILE A 69 0.13 -9.94 -6.75
C ILE A 69 0.14 -10.80 -8.01
N HIS A 70 1.06 -10.55 -8.95
CA HIS A 70 1.16 -11.34 -10.17
C HIS A 70 1.58 -12.78 -9.94
N ASP A 71 2.44 -13.04 -8.95
CA ASP A 71 2.89 -14.39 -8.61
C ASP A 71 1.75 -15.24 -8.02
N TYR A 72 0.83 -14.65 -7.25
CA TYR A 72 -0.20 -15.38 -6.50
C TYR A 72 -1.61 -15.32 -7.10
N ALA A 73 -1.96 -14.25 -7.82
CA ALA A 73 -3.28 -14.07 -8.40
C ALA A 73 -3.47 -14.95 -9.65
N GLU A 74 -4.46 -15.84 -9.63
CA GLU A 74 -4.79 -16.66 -10.79
C GLU A 74 -5.58 -15.88 -11.83
N GLY A 75 -5.23 -16.03 -13.11
CA GLY A 75 -5.89 -15.36 -14.23
C GLY A 75 -5.10 -14.17 -14.76
N ASN A 76 -5.76 -13.30 -15.51
CA ASN A 76 -5.10 -12.22 -16.26
C ASN A 76 -4.89 -10.95 -15.42
N SER A 77 -4.23 -11.07 -14.27
CA SER A 77 -3.92 -9.93 -13.39
C SER A 77 -3.11 -8.85 -14.13
N VAL A 78 -2.24 -9.25 -15.06
CA VAL A 78 -1.43 -8.35 -15.91
C VAL A 78 -2.28 -7.37 -16.72
N ALA A 79 -3.48 -7.74 -17.15
CA ALA A 79 -4.37 -6.83 -17.89
C ALA A 79 -4.84 -5.61 -17.07
N TYR A 80 -4.67 -5.65 -15.75
CA TYR A 80 -5.07 -4.61 -14.81
C TYR A 80 -3.88 -4.01 -14.04
N ASP A 81 -2.64 -4.23 -14.51
CA ASP A 81 -1.41 -3.78 -13.84
C ASP A 81 -1.42 -2.28 -13.54
N GLY A 82 -1.81 -1.44 -14.50
CA GLY A 82 -1.89 0.01 -14.30
C GLY A 82 -2.87 0.43 -13.19
N GLN A 83 -4.04 -0.22 -13.10
CA GLN A 83 -5.03 0.04 -12.06
C GLN A 83 -4.56 -0.47 -10.68
N MET A 84 -3.97 -1.66 -10.63
CA MET A 84 -3.39 -2.20 -9.40
C MET A 84 -2.25 -1.33 -8.88
N ARG A 85 -1.34 -0.90 -9.75
CA ARG A 85 -0.25 0.02 -9.40
C ARG A 85 -0.76 1.35 -8.86
N ALA A 86 -1.78 1.93 -9.49
CA ALA A 86 -2.39 3.16 -9.01
C ALA A 86 -2.97 2.99 -7.60
N LEU A 87 -3.71 1.91 -7.36
CA LEU A 87 -4.27 1.58 -6.05
C LEU A 87 -3.17 1.33 -5.01
N VAL A 88 -2.22 0.44 -5.27
CA VAL A 88 -1.13 0.11 -4.33
C VAL A 88 -0.28 1.34 -4.02
N CYS A 89 0.02 2.19 -5.02
CA CYS A 89 0.73 3.45 -4.81
C CYS A 89 -0.03 4.38 -3.86
N ALA A 90 -1.35 4.53 -4.05
CA ALA A 90 -2.18 5.34 -3.16
C ALA A 90 -2.19 4.78 -1.72
N LEU A 91 -2.29 3.45 -1.56
CA LEU A 91 -2.22 2.80 -0.25
C LEU A 91 -0.85 2.99 0.42
N ILE A 92 0.25 2.88 -0.31
CA ILE A 92 1.60 3.14 0.20
C ILE A 92 1.72 4.59 0.69
N ARG A 93 1.24 5.56 -0.09
CA ARG A 93 1.25 6.98 0.29
C ARG A 93 0.42 7.25 1.53
N PHE A 94 -0.78 6.67 1.58
CA PHE A 94 -1.65 6.74 2.75
C PHE A 94 -0.91 6.24 3.98
N THR A 95 -0.40 5.00 3.94
CA THR A 95 0.30 4.40 5.09
C THR A 95 1.54 5.18 5.49
N ALA A 96 2.37 5.60 4.52
CA ALA A 96 3.58 6.38 4.78
C ALA A 96 3.29 7.69 5.52
N ARG A 97 2.24 8.42 5.10
CA ARG A 97 1.81 9.66 5.75
C ARG A 97 1.52 9.45 7.24
N TYR A 98 0.90 8.34 7.60
CA TYR A 98 0.47 8.07 8.97
C TYR A 98 1.51 7.35 9.82
N LEU A 99 2.43 6.61 9.20
CA LEU A 99 3.61 6.06 9.90
C LEU A 99 4.42 7.18 10.57
N ASP A 100 4.63 8.29 9.85
CA ASP A 100 5.41 9.43 10.34
C ASP A 100 4.60 10.41 11.20
N GLN A 101 3.28 10.21 11.33
CA GLN A 101 2.44 11.13 12.08
C GLN A 101 2.62 10.97 13.60
N LEU A 102 2.71 12.11 14.29
CA LEU A 102 2.68 12.16 15.75
C LEU A 102 1.34 11.63 16.27
N GLN A 103 1.43 10.70 17.23
CA GLN A 103 0.29 10.03 17.87
C GLN A 103 -0.38 10.90 18.96
N SER A 104 0.13 12.11 19.18
CA SER A 104 -0.30 13.04 20.22
C SER A 104 -0.54 14.44 19.63
N GLY A 105 -1.42 15.22 20.28
CA GLY A 105 -1.76 16.58 19.89
C GLY A 105 -3.15 16.73 19.28
N GLN A 106 -3.62 17.98 19.17
CA GLN A 106 -4.98 18.35 18.77
C GLN A 106 -5.29 18.11 17.28
N ARG A 107 -4.27 17.87 16.44
CA ARG A 107 -4.39 17.70 14.99
C ARG A 107 -4.20 16.26 14.51
N LYS A 108 -4.27 15.28 15.43
CA LYS A 108 -4.18 13.86 15.06
C LYS A 108 -5.48 13.42 14.40
N VAL A 109 -5.40 12.48 13.46
CA VAL A 109 -6.60 11.88 12.88
C VAL A 109 -7.36 11.06 13.93
N PRO A 110 -8.70 10.95 13.81
CA PRO A 110 -9.53 10.42 14.88
C PRO A 110 -9.15 9.02 15.36
N TRP A 111 -8.67 8.18 14.44
CA TRP A 111 -8.28 6.79 14.68
C TRP A 111 -6.87 6.61 15.27
N LEU A 112 -6.00 7.63 15.28
CA LEU A 112 -4.72 7.61 16.01
C LEU A 112 -4.92 7.86 17.51
N ARG A 113 -5.39 6.84 18.22
CA ARG A 113 -5.65 6.89 19.67
C ARG A 113 -4.76 5.89 20.42
N PRO A 114 -3.67 6.36 21.04
CA PRO A 114 -2.90 5.51 21.95
C PRO A 114 -3.65 5.23 23.27
N GLU A 115 -4.67 6.01 23.59
CA GLU A 115 -5.49 5.80 24.79
C GLU A 115 -6.52 4.69 24.53
N LYS A 116 -6.52 3.62 25.34
CA LYS A 116 -7.35 2.41 25.15
C LYS A 116 -8.86 2.62 25.42
N THR A 117 -9.30 3.84 25.71
CA THR A 117 -10.71 4.16 25.95
C THR A 117 -11.35 4.66 24.68
N ASP A 118 -12.48 4.06 24.29
CA ASP A 118 -13.26 4.49 23.13
C ASP A 118 -12.43 4.53 21.83
N LEU A 119 -11.82 3.38 21.52
CA LEU A 119 -11.08 3.19 20.28
C LEU A 119 -12.06 3.22 19.09
N PRO A 120 -11.80 4.04 18.07
CA PRO A 120 -12.61 4.10 16.86
C PRO A 120 -12.81 2.74 16.19
N GLY A 121 -13.93 2.61 15.49
CA GLY A 121 -14.28 1.42 14.71
C GLY A 121 -13.55 1.36 13.37
N GLU A 122 -13.90 0.34 12.60
CA GLU A 122 -13.40 0.08 11.24
C GLU A 122 -13.86 1.17 10.26
N ASP A 123 -15.09 1.68 10.46
CA ASP A 123 -15.74 2.76 9.72
C ASP A 123 -14.86 4.01 9.64
N VAL A 124 -14.25 4.40 10.76
CA VAL A 124 -13.44 5.62 10.83
C VAL A 124 -12.13 5.51 10.01
N LEU A 125 -11.57 4.30 9.87
CA LEU A 125 -10.45 4.05 8.95
C LEU A 125 -10.93 3.94 7.51
N ALA A 126 -12.08 3.30 7.26
CA ALA A 126 -12.67 3.19 5.93
C ALA A 126 -12.93 4.58 5.31
N ASP A 127 -13.54 5.49 6.06
CA ASP A 127 -13.77 6.88 5.63
C ASP A 127 -12.45 7.61 5.31
N SER A 128 -11.43 7.41 6.15
CA SER A 128 -10.12 8.04 5.94
C SER A 128 -9.39 7.49 4.71
N LEU A 129 -9.54 6.19 4.43
CA LEU A 129 -9.03 5.55 3.23
C LEU A 129 -9.75 6.07 2.00
N ASP A 130 -11.08 6.15 2.04
CA ASP A 130 -11.89 6.67 0.95
C ASP A 130 -11.50 8.10 0.59
N ASP A 131 -11.43 9.00 1.58
CA ASP A 131 -10.96 10.38 1.39
C ASP A 131 -9.58 10.41 0.71
N ALA A 132 -8.62 9.61 1.20
CA ALA A 132 -7.27 9.60 0.66
C ALA A 132 -7.20 9.05 -0.77
N LEU A 133 -7.99 8.03 -1.09
CA LEU A 133 -8.09 7.44 -2.44
C LEU A 133 -8.76 8.44 -3.40
N TYR A 134 -9.82 9.11 -2.95
CA TYR A 134 -10.50 10.17 -3.69
C TYR A 134 -9.55 11.32 -4.01
N PHE A 135 -8.81 11.82 -3.02
CA PHE A 135 -7.81 12.88 -3.23
C PHE A 135 -6.60 12.41 -4.06
N ALA A 136 -6.34 11.11 -4.14
CA ALA A 136 -5.37 10.53 -5.07
C ALA A 136 -5.92 10.42 -6.52
N GLY A 137 -7.16 10.85 -6.77
CA GLY A 137 -7.80 10.83 -8.08
C GLY A 137 -8.43 9.49 -8.45
N LEU A 138 -8.66 8.60 -7.47
CA LEU A 138 -9.35 7.33 -7.67
C LEU A 138 -10.85 7.51 -7.41
N ASN A 139 -11.68 6.79 -8.16
CA ASN A 139 -13.12 6.74 -7.90
C ASN A 139 -13.37 5.70 -6.79
N SER A 140 -13.30 6.14 -5.54
CA SER A 140 -13.55 5.31 -4.36
C SER A 140 -14.85 5.71 -3.65
N LYS A 141 -15.42 4.75 -2.91
CA LYS A 141 -16.54 4.98 -1.99
C LYS A 141 -16.46 4.05 -0.78
N ALA A 142 -16.68 4.58 0.42
CA ALA A 142 -16.86 3.79 1.63
C ALA A 142 -18.30 3.24 1.79
N GLU A 143 -18.45 2.15 2.56
CA GLU A 143 -19.72 1.62 3.08
C GLU A 143 -20.79 1.32 2.00
N ILE A 144 -20.37 0.74 0.87
CA ILE A 144 -21.28 0.43 -0.23
C ILE A 144 -22.06 -0.86 0.04
N ALA A 145 -23.37 -0.72 0.20
CA ALA A 145 -24.31 -1.84 0.29
C ALA A 145 -24.60 -2.47 -1.09
N ASN A 146 -25.08 -3.73 -1.06
CA ASN A 146 -25.59 -4.49 -2.21
C ASN A 146 -24.53 -4.86 -3.27
N VAL A 147 -23.25 -4.94 -2.91
CA VAL A 147 -22.21 -5.51 -3.79
C VAL A 147 -22.08 -7.00 -3.45
N GLY A 148 -22.36 -7.88 -4.41
CA GLY A 148 -22.27 -9.33 -4.19
C GLY A 148 -23.19 -9.88 -3.08
N GLY A 149 -24.26 -9.16 -2.72
CA GLY A 149 -25.17 -9.52 -1.62
C GLY A 149 -24.70 -9.10 -0.23
N GLY A 150 -23.61 -8.32 -0.12
CA GLY A 150 -23.06 -7.82 1.14
C GLY A 150 -22.76 -6.32 1.13
N ARG A 151 -21.93 -5.91 2.08
CA ARG A 151 -21.45 -4.53 2.26
C ARG A 151 -19.92 -4.52 2.15
N VAL A 152 -19.41 -3.73 1.22
CA VAL A 152 -17.97 -3.53 1.03
C VAL A 152 -17.54 -2.32 1.85
N ASP A 153 -16.46 -2.46 2.62
CA ASP A 153 -15.95 -1.38 3.47
C ASP A 153 -15.42 -0.22 2.62
N VAL A 154 -14.57 -0.48 1.61
CA VAL A 154 -14.20 0.50 0.57
C VAL A 154 -14.15 -0.14 -0.80
N LEU A 155 -14.82 0.45 -1.78
CA LEU A 155 -14.82 0.02 -3.18
C LEU A 155 -14.08 1.04 -4.05
N VAL A 156 -13.12 0.59 -4.86
CA VAL A 156 -12.41 1.42 -5.84
C VAL A 156 -12.77 0.97 -7.25
N GLU A 157 -13.38 1.86 -8.02
CA GLU A 157 -13.88 1.58 -9.36
C GLU A 157 -12.96 2.16 -10.44
N PHE A 158 -12.55 1.31 -11.38
CA PHE A 158 -11.93 1.72 -12.63
C PHE A 158 -12.88 1.38 -13.79
N GLN A 159 -12.62 1.91 -14.99
CA GLN A 159 -13.47 1.67 -16.16
C GLN A 159 -13.66 0.18 -16.49
N ARG A 160 -12.67 -0.67 -16.18
CA ARG A 160 -12.62 -2.08 -16.61
C ARG A 160 -12.57 -3.09 -15.46
N CYS A 161 -12.46 -2.64 -14.22
CA CYS A 161 -12.36 -3.49 -13.04
C CYS A 161 -12.73 -2.71 -11.77
N ARG A 162 -12.94 -3.45 -10.69
CA ARG A 162 -13.17 -2.91 -9.36
C ARG A 162 -12.30 -3.65 -8.36
N PHE A 163 -11.87 -2.97 -7.31
CA PHE A 163 -11.15 -3.57 -6.19
C PHE A 163 -11.88 -3.25 -4.91
N ALA A 164 -12.13 -4.28 -4.11
CA ALA A 164 -12.64 -4.13 -2.75
C ALA A 164 -11.46 -4.09 -1.78
N ILE A 165 -11.56 -3.23 -0.78
CA ILE A 165 -10.67 -3.18 0.37
C ILE A 165 -11.53 -3.50 1.58
N GLU A 166 -11.25 -4.64 2.21
CA GLU A 166 -11.83 -4.98 3.51
C GLU A 166 -11.06 -4.22 4.60
N VAL A 167 -11.77 -3.62 5.55
CA VAL A 167 -11.19 -2.86 6.65
C VAL A 167 -11.48 -3.61 7.95
N LYS A 168 -10.43 -3.87 8.73
CA LYS A 168 -10.56 -4.62 10.00
C LYS A 168 -9.84 -3.94 11.12
N ARG A 169 -10.42 -4.02 12.33
CA ARG A 169 -9.80 -3.50 13.54
C ARG A 169 -9.23 -4.63 14.36
N GLU A 170 -7.99 -4.44 14.81
CA GLU A 170 -7.31 -5.43 15.62
C GLU A 170 -6.78 -4.81 16.92
N LEU A 171 -7.11 -5.43 18.05
CA LEU A 171 -6.76 -4.95 19.39
C LEU A 171 -5.61 -5.76 20.00
N THR A 172 -5.33 -6.94 19.44
CA THR A 172 -4.35 -7.89 19.95
C THR A 172 -3.34 -8.24 18.87
N HIS A 173 -2.11 -8.58 19.27
CA HIS A 173 -1.08 -8.93 18.30
C HIS A 173 -1.44 -10.18 17.50
N HIS A 174 -1.71 -10.02 16.22
CA HIS A 174 -1.85 -11.10 15.24
C HIS A 174 -0.72 -11.03 14.23
N THR A 175 -0.12 -12.17 13.90
CA THR A 175 0.78 -12.32 12.75
C THR A 175 0.02 -12.15 11.44
N ASP A 176 0.74 -11.96 10.34
CA ASP A 176 0.11 -11.80 9.02
C ASP A 176 -0.73 -13.03 8.66
N ASP A 177 -0.21 -14.23 8.87
CA ASP A 177 -0.93 -15.48 8.58
C ASP A 177 -2.17 -15.64 9.47
N GLN A 178 -2.13 -15.16 10.72
CA GLN A 178 -3.30 -15.14 11.59
C GLN A 178 -4.37 -14.17 11.09
N LEU A 179 -3.98 -13.02 10.55
CA LEU A 179 -4.92 -12.08 9.92
C LEU A 179 -5.52 -12.65 8.62
N VAL A 180 -4.70 -13.32 7.79
CA VAL A 180 -5.18 -14.03 6.59
C VAL A 180 -6.24 -15.05 6.98
N SER A 181 -5.95 -15.89 7.99
CA SER A 181 -6.88 -16.91 8.48
C SER A 181 -8.18 -16.29 9.00
N LYS A 182 -8.09 -15.17 9.73
CA LYS A 182 -9.24 -14.53 10.37
C LYS A 182 -10.13 -13.74 9.39
N TYR A 183 -9.53 -13.03 8.44
CA TYR A 183 -10.23 -12.04 7.61
C TYR A 183 -10.15 -12.30 6.10
N GLY A 184 -9.29 -13.21 5.66
CA GLY A 184 -9.06 -13.47 4.24
C GLY A 184 -10.33 -13.88 3.48
N THR A 185 -11.18 -14.70 4.10
CA THR A 185 -12.46 -15.10 3.48
C THR A 185 -13.38 -13.91 3.22
N GLN A 186 -13.45 -12.96 4.15
CA GLN A 186 -14.24 -11.73 4.00
C GLN A 186 -13.66 -10.86 2.88
N ALA A 187 -12.34 -10.70 2.84
CA ALA A 187 -11.67 -9.92 1.79
C ALA A 187 -11.89 -10.50 0.37
N VAL A 188 -12.03 -11.81 0.23
CA VAL A 188 -12.24 -12.47 -1.07
C VAL A 188 -13.69 -12.44 -1.53
N GLN A 189 -14.65 -12.31 -0.62
CA GLN A 189 -16.09 -12.42 -0.92
C GLN A 189 -16.54 -11.50 -2.08
N TYR A 190 -15.86 -10.37 -2.25
CA TYR A 190 -16.17 -9.37 -3.27
C TYR A 190 -15.30 -9.45 -4.54
N ALA A 191 -14.24 -10.25 -4.56
CA ALA A 191 -13.37 -10.43 -5.72
C ALA A 191 -13.84 -11.53 -6.69
N ALA A 192 -15.04 -12.08 -6.48
CA ALA A 192 -15.56 -13.20 -7.25
C ALA A 192 -15.74 -12.92 -8.76
N THR A 193 -15.82 -11.64 -9.19
CA THR A 193 -16.28 -11.31 -10.55
C THR A 193 -15.18 -10.96 -11.55
N ASP A 194 -14.11 -10.25 -11.16
CA ASP A 194 -13.22 -9.61 -12.15
C ASP A 194 -11.73 -9.85 -11.93
N VAL A 195 -11.17 -9.51 -10.76
CA VAL A 195 -9.73 -9.57 -10.50
C VAL A 195 -9.45 -10.33 -9.23
N THR A 196 -8.56 -11.32 -9.29
CA THR A 196 -8.13 -12.17 -8.18
C THR A 196 -7.10 -11.48 -7.27
N ALA A 197 -7.16 -10.14 -7.17
CA ALA A 197 -6.37 -9.33 -6.26
C ALA A 197 -7.31 -8.69 -5.23
N VAL A 198 -7.06 -8.96 -3.95
CA VAL A 198 -7.92 -8.55 -2.82
C VAL A 198 -7.09 -7.75 -1.83
N PHE A 199 -7.73 -6.76 -1.20
CA PHE A 199 -7.05 -5.84 -0.31
C PHE A 199 -7.61 -5.90 1.11
N LEU A 200 -6.73 -5.87 2.10
CA LEU A 200 -7.09 -5.82 3.52
C LEU A 200 -6.34 -4.68 4.21
N ALA A 201 -7.07 -3.73 4.79
CA ALA A 201 -6.52 -2.68 5.62
C ALA A 201 -6.81 -2.95 7.09
N VAL A 202 -5.78 -2.95 7.92
CA VAL A 202 -5.89 -3.33 9.33
C VAL A 202 -5.57 -2.13 10.20
N LEU A 203 -6.57 -1.67 10.97
CA LEU A 203 -6.38 -0.71 12.04
C LEU A 203 -5.82 -1.42 13.27
N ASP A 204 -4.49 -1.34 13.44
CA ASP A 204 -3.75 -2.06 14.48
C ASP A 204 -3.60 -1.21 15.74
N TYR A 205 -4.39 -1.54 16.77
CA TYR A 205 -4.33 -0.96 18.11
C TYR A 205 -3.47 -1.74 19.10
N PHE A 206 -2.78 -2.79 18.64
CA PHE A 206 -1.80 -3.46 19.49
C PHE A 206 -0.74 -2.43 19.93
N GLU A 207 -0.52 -2.35 21.24
CA GLU A 207 0.45 -1.40 21.81
C GLU A 207 1.86 -1.79 21.39
N ARG A 208 2.52 -0.91 20.63
CA ARG A 208 3.90 -1.11 20.17
C ARG A 208 4.83 -0.10 20.83
N GLN A 209 6.00 -0.58 21.24
CA GLN A 209 7.09 0.26 21.73
C GLN A 209 7.85 0.96 20.59
N GLU A 210 7.88 0.30 19.43
CA GLU A 210 8.58 0.75 18.21
C GLU A 210 7.63 0.63 17.01
N ARG A 211 7.73 1.57 16.08
CA ARG A 211 6.98 1.49 14.82
C ARG A 211 7.60 0.41 13.95
N LEU A 212 6.74 -0.41 13.35
CA LEU A 212 7.11 -1.14 12.15
C LEU A 212 7.47 -0.13 11.05
N ASP A 213 8.51 -0.45 10.28
CA ASP A 213 8.83 0.28 9.07
C ASP A 213 7.78 0.05 7.98
N ILE A 214 7.89 0.80 6.89
CA ILE A 214 6.91 0.72 5.80
C ILE A 214 6.90 -0.65 5.11
N ASP A 215 8.04 -1.36 5.09
CA ASP A 215 8.11 -2.67 4.47
C ASP A 215 7.40 -3.74 5.29
N ALA A 216 7.50 -3.66 6.62
CA ALA A 216 6.91 -4.60 7.56
C ALA A 216 5.40 -4.42 7.76
N VAL A 217 4.84 -3.26 7.40
CA VAL A 217 3.38 -3.05 7.46
C VAL A 217 2.64 -3.53 6.23
N PHE A 218 3.34 -3.86 5.14
CA PHE A 218 2.75 -4.35 3.90
C PHE A 218 3.19 -5.78 3.57
N TRP A 219 2.24 -6.60 3.15
CA TRP A 219 2.52 -7.96 2.71
C TRP A 219 1.53 -8.42 1.65
N THR A 220 1.95 -9.41 0.86
CA THR A 220 1.06 -10.17 -0.03
C THR A 220 1.15 -11.65 0.31
N ARG A 221 0.01 -12.35 0.33
CA ARG A 221 -0.08 -13.81 0.49
C ARG A 221 -1.00 -14.40 -0.56
N GLN A 222 -0.70 -15.62 -0.96
CA GLN A 222 -1.65 -16.45 -1.70
C GLN A 222 -2.77 -16.88 -0.75
N LEU A 223 -4.01 -16.79 -1.23
CA LEU A 223 -5.19 -17.23 -0.51
C LEU A 223 -6.07 -18.07 -1.45
N GLN A 224 -6.48 -19.23 -0.96
CA GLN A 224 -7.42 -20.12 -1.63
C GLN A 224 -8.53 -20.47 -0.63
N LEU A 225 -9.79 -20.24 -0.97
CA LEU A 225 -10.91 -20.46 -0.04
C LEU A 225 -11.24 -21.94 0.13
N ASP A 226 -11.17 -22.69 -0.96
CA ASP A 226 -11.23 -24.15 -1.01
C ASP A 226 -10.37 -24.66 -2.17
N SER A 227 -10.18 -25.98 -2.27
CA SER A 227 -9.31 -26.58 -3.28
C SER A 227 -9.76 -26.38 -4.73
N LEU A 228 -11.01 -25.96 -4.95
CA LEU A 228 -11.61 -25.74 -6.27
C LEU A 228 -11.70 -24.24 -6.63
N SER A 229 -11.47 -23.38 -5.65
CA SER A 229 -11.46 -21.93 -5.81
C SER A 229 -10.18 -21.47 -6.50
N ARG A 230 -10.29 -20.33 -7.19
CA ARG A 230 -9.14 -19.65 -7.78
C ARG A 230 -8.15 -19.22 -6.69
N ASN A 231 -6.88 -19.09 -7.06
CA ASN A 231 -5.92 -18.44 -6.18
C ASN A 231 -6.10 -16.92 -6.22
N TYR A 232 -6.18 -16.32 -5.03
CA TYR A 232 -6.25 -14.88 -4.83
C TYR A 232 -4.90 -14.38 -4.29
N ALA A 233 -4.46 -13.23 -4.75
CA ALA A 233 -3.43 -12.45 -4.07
C ALA A 233 -4.08 -11.53 -3.04
N LEU A 234 -3.91 -11.85 -1.76
CA LEU A 234 -4.31 -10.97 -0.66
C LEU A 234 -3.15 -10.04 -0.31
N THR A 235 -3.26 -8.79 -0.72
CA THR A 235 -2.34 -7.71 -0.36
C THR A 235 -2.91 -6.92 0.79
N ALA A 236 -2.18 -6.84 1.89
CA ALA A 236 -2.66 -6.15 3.08
C ALA A 236 -1.70 -5.06 3.54
N LEU A 237 -2.25 -4.13 4.32
CA LEU A 237 -1.53 -3.07 5.01
C LEU A 237 -1.98 -2.99 6.47
N ARG A 238 -1.04 -2.63 7.36
CA ARG A 238 -1.32 -2.34 8.76
C ARG A 238 -1.11 -0.85 9.06
N VAL A 239 -2.11 -0.23 9.66
CA VAL A 239 -2.05 1.13 10.15
C VAL A 239 -1.86 1.09 11.66
N GLN A 240 -0.67 1.47 12.13
CA GLN A 240 -0.31 1.41 13.55
C GLN A 240 -0.92 2.59 14.32
N ALA A 241 -2.05 2.35 14.98
CA ALA A 241 -2.84 3.37 15.67
C ALA A 241 -2.48 3.54 17.15
N HIS A 242 -1.65 2.64 17.69
CA HIS A 242 -1.19 2.68 19.07
C HIS A 242 0.31 2.40 19.17
N VAL A 243 1.11 3.46 18.96
CA VAL A 243 2.57 3.38 19.13
C VAL A 243 3.02 4.40 20.17
N ASP A 244 3.86 3.93 21.09
CA ASP A 244 4.50 4.78 22.09
C ASP A 244 5.24 5.95 21.43
N SER A 245 5.22 7.10 22.09
CA SER A 245 6.07 8.21 21.65
C SER A 245 7.55 7.88 21.95
N PRO A 246 8.52 8.38 21.16
CA PRO A 246 9.94 8.17 21.44
C PRO A 246 10.36 8.58 22.87
N SER A 247 9.70 9.60 23.43
CA SER A 247 9.92 10.06 24.81
C SER A 247 9.29 9.16 25.88
N ALA A 248 8.27 8.36 25.54
CA ALA A 248 7.72 7.33 26.42
C ALA A 248 8.61 6.08 26.45
N SER A 249 9.11 5.64 25.28
CA SER A 249 9.99 4.46 25.16
C SER A 249 11.30 4.65 25.93
N SER A 250 11.90 5.85 25.87
CA SER A 250 13.11 6.21 26.62
C SER A 250 12.92 6.22 28.15
N ARG A 251 11.74 6.61 28.66
CA ARG A 251 11.44 6.56 30.10
C ARG A 251 11.28 5.13 30.62
N ARG A 252 10.66 4.24 29.83
CA ARG A 252 10.53 2.80 30.18
C ARG A 252 11.90 2.12 30.24
N SER A 253 12.82 2.46 29.33
CA SER A 253 14.21 1.95 29.36
C SER A 253 15.08 2.53 30.49
N GLY A 254 14.71 3.69 31.07
CA GLY A 254 15.50 4.38 32.09
C GLY A 254 15.30 3.89 33.53
N TYR A 255 14.25 3.11 33.80
CA TYR A 255 13.88 2.65 35.15
C TYR A 255 14.66 1.42 35.66
N GLY A 256 15.87 1.19 35.12
CA GLY A 256 16.77 0.10 35.51
C GLY A 256 18.02 0.51 36.29
N ARG A 257 18.29 1.81 36.49
CA ARG A 257 19.42 2.26 37.33
C ARG A 257 18.96 2.63 38.74
N VAL A 258 18.72 1.60 39.55
CA VAL A 258 18.74 1.75 41.02
C VAL A 258 20.20 1.97 41.43
N SER A 259 20.60 3.23 41.57
CA SER A 259 21.82 3.58 42.28
C SER A 259 21.64 3.23 43.76
N LYS A 260 22.17 2.08 44.19
CA LYS A 260 22.34 1.80 45.63
C LYS A 260 23.22 2.91 46.23
N PRO A 261 22.81 3.56 47.33
CA PRO A 261 23.68 4.49 48.01
C PRO A 261 24.82 3.71 48.66
N ILE A 262 26.06 4.04 48.29
CA ILE A 262 27.26 3.56 48.97
C ILE A 262 27.26 4.19 50.37
N LYS A 263 26.94 3.40 51.40
CA LYS A 263 27.23 3.79 52.78
C LYS A 263 28.75 3.70 52.96
N ARG A 264 29.41 4.85 53.15
CA ARG A 264 30.77 4.90 53.68
C ARG A 264 30.73 4.52 55.15
N VAL A 265 31.57 3.56 55.54
CA VAL A 265 31.93 3.19 56.91
C VAL A 265 33.12 4.05 57.33
#